data_AF-A0AAD9QUS5-F1
#
_entry.id   AF-A0AAD9QUS5-F1
#
_cell.length_a   1.000
_cell.length_b   1.000
_cell.length_c   1.000
_cell.angle_alpha   90.00
_cell.angle_beta   90.00
_cell.angle_gamma   90.00
#
_symmetry.space_group_name_H-M   'P 1'
#
loop_
_entity.id
_entity.type
_entity.pdbx_description
1 polymer ?
#
loop_
_entity_poly.entity_id
_entity_poly.type
_entity_poly.pdbx_seq_one_letter_code
_entity_poly.pdbx_strand_id
1 'polypeptide(L)'
;EAKKIWPGNHKVYFKQNPNNIFKLEELADKLTSTCSVEDIGFGREAIRSPILQWTQEKNHRITDGYDFEPKYHPQPPGTLHASNNSEGADTEAVNVSSAEENGDQPVEHDVNKMSDKRSAKIVLLVAFNANCYDNLSVKKSLVPLAKHLSVKTRGLGKYDMAIPIAKELIKQEYITSKENEKQLNYNGIKRND
;
A
#
# COMPACT_ATOMS: atom_id res chain seq x y z
N GLU A 1 -6.61 -12.51 0.48
CA GLU A 1 -6.18 -13.90 0.14
C GLU A 1 -4.97 -14.40 0.94
N ALA A 2 -3.79 -13.77 0.90
CA ALA A 2 -2.57 -14.28 1.58
C ALA A 2 -2.74 -14.56 3.10
N LYS A 3 -3.50 -13.72 3.83
CA LYS A 3 -3.85 -13.92 5.25
C LYS A 3 -4.58 -15.23 5.52
N LYS A 4 -5.35 -15.74 4.54
CA LYS A 4 -6.08 -17.03 4.67
C LYS A 4 -5.13 -18.23 4.57
N ILE A 5 -4.05 -18.10 3.80
CA ILE A 5 -3.08 -19.18 3.57
C ILE A 5 -2.07 -19.29 4.72
N TRP A 6 -1.65 -18.15 5.26
CA TRP A 6 -0.72 -18.09 6.40
C TRP A 6 -1.34 -17.37 7.60
N PRO A 7 -2.33 -18.00 8.27
CA PRO A 7 -2.98 -17.42 9.43
C PRO A 7 -2.06 -17.40 10.66
N GLY A 8 -2.50 -16.70 11.70
CA GLY A 8 -1.90 -16.72 13.04
C GLY A 8 -0.49 -16.13 13.13
N ASN A 9 0.17 -16.40 14.26
CA ASN A 9 1.45 -15.80 14.64
C ASN A 9 2.69 -16.55 14.13
N HIS A 10 2.51 -17.46 13.17
CA HIS A 10 3.63 -18.20 12.60
C HIS A 10 4.36 -17.37 11.54
N LYS A 11 5.69 -17.28 11.68
CA LYS A 11 6.55 -16.67 10.68
C LYS A 11 6.59 -17.51 9.41
N VAL A 12 6.57 -16.85 8.26
CA VAL A 12 6.54 -17.48 6.94
C VAL A 12 7.90 -17.31 6.27
N TYR A 13 8.59 -18.42 6.03
CA TYR A 13 9.85 -18.44 5.30
C TYR A 13 9.71 -19.31 4.06
N PHE A 14 10.17 -18.81 2.90
CA PHE A 14 10.07 -19.53 1.63
C PHE A 14 11.31 -20.37 1.34
N LYS A 15 12.52 -19.83 1.60
CA LYS A 15 13.79 -20.54 1.32
C LYS A 15 13.93 -21.86 2.07
N GLN A 16 13.38 -21.93 3.28
CA GLN A 16 13.55 -23.07 4.19
C GLN A 16 12.34 -24.03 4.17
N ASN A 17 11.24 -23.64 3.52
CA ASN A 17 10.00 -24.40 3.53
C ASN A 17 9.40 -24.52 2.12
N PRO A 18 9.59 -25.67 1.44
CA PRO A 18 9.09 -25.89 0.09
C PRO A 18 7.56 -25.86 0.00
N ASN A 19 6.84 -26.21 1.08
CA ASN A 19 5.38 -26.11 1.13
C ASN A 19 4.91 -24.65 1.05
N ASN A 20 5.64 -23.72 1.68
CA ASN A 20 5.32 -22.29 1.55
C ASN A 20 5.58 -21.78 0.13
N ILE A 21 6.61 -22.28 -0.55
CA ILE A 21 6.85 -21.96 -1.97
C ILE A 21 5.67 -22.45 -2.79
N PHE A 22 5.27 -23.71 -2.64
CA PHE A 22 4.13 -24.28 -3.37
C PHE A 22 2.85 -23.45 -3.17
N LYS A 23 2.50 -23.13 -1.92
CA LYS A 23 1.33 -22.28 -1.60
C LYS A 23 1.42 -20.87 -2.18
N LEU A 24 2.63 -20.31 -2.29
CA LEU A 24 2.85 -19.01 -2.94
C LEU A 24 2.61 -19.09 -4.44
N GLU A 25 3.15 -20.11 -5.11
CA GLU A 25 2.94 -20.29 -6.55
C GLU A 25 1.44 -20.49 -6.84
N GLU A 26 0.77 -21.37 -6.08
CA GLU A 26 -0.66 -21.66 -6.23
C GLU A 26 -1.52 -20.40 -6.03
N LEU A 27 -1.20 -19.59 -5.01
CA LEU A 27 -1.90 -18.32 -4.79
C LEU A 27 -1.65 -17.33 -5.93
N ALA A 28 -0.41 -17.22 -6.40
CA ALA A 28 -0.06 -16.33 -7.50
C ALA A 28 -0.77 -16.75 -8.79
N ASP A 29 -0.87 -18.05 -9.09
CA ASP A 29 -1.56 -18.56 -10.26
C ASP A 29 -3.07 -18.31 -10.17
N LYS A 30 -3.68 -18.57 -9.01
CA LYS A 30 -5.10 -18.27 -8.74
C LYS A 30 -5.42 -16.77 -8.92
N LEU A 31 -4.52 -15.90 -8.47
CA LEU A 31 -4.71 -14.46 -8.60
C LEU A 31 -4.39 -13.97 -10.01
N THR A 32 -3.48 -14.62 -10.72
CA THR A 32 -3.15 -14.26 -12.10
C THR A 32 -4.38 -14.39 -12.99
N SER A 33 -5.18 -15.45 -12.85
CA SER A 33 -6.40 -15.62 -13.65
C SER A 33 -7.49 -14.57 -13.41
N THR A 34 -7.44 -13.84 -12.29
CA THR A 34 -8.48 -12.86 -11.89
C THR A 34 -7.99 -11.42 -11.86
N CYS A 35 -6.67 -11.21 -11.74
CA CYS A 35 -6.07 -9.90 -11.51
C CYS A 35 -4.99 -9.54 -12.52
N SER A 36 -4.61 -10.43 -13.46
CA SER A 36 -3.64 -10.07 -14.49
C SER A 36 -4.24 -9.04 -15.45
N VAL A 37 -3.39 -8.11 -15.88
CA VAL A 37 -3.69 -7.15 -16.95
C VAL A 37 -2.47 -7.14 -17.86
N GLU A 38 -2.48 -8.04 -18.84
CA GLU A 38 -1.33 -8.27 -19.74
C GLU A 38 -0.99 -7.03 -20.56
N ASP A 39 -1.99 -6.23 -20.94
CA ASP A 39 -1.84 -5.01 -21.73
C ASP A 39 -0.89 -3.97 -21.10
N ILE A 40 -0.74 -4.00 -19.78
CA ILE A 40 0.16 -3.11 -19.03
C ILE A 40 1.34 -3.85 -18.40
N GLY A 41 1.57 -5.11 -18.78
CA GLY A 41 2.63 -5.95 -18.22
C GLY A 41 2.39 -6.36 -16.77
N PHE A 42 1.16 -6.22 -16.26
CA PHE A 42 0.80 -6.65 -14.90
C PHE A 42 0.48 -8.14 -14.91
N GLY A 43 1.53 -8.94 -14.82
CA GLY A 43 1.45 -10.40 -14.84
C GLY A 43 1.72 -11.05 -13.49
N ARG A 44 1.96 -12.35 -13.54
CA ARG A 44 2.21 -13.22 -12.39
C ARG A 44 3.26 -12.69 -11.40
N GLU A 45 4.39 -12.20 -11.89
CA GLU A 45 5.46 -11.69 -11.01
C GLU A 45 5.06 -10.40 -10.29
N ALA A 46 4.27 -9.55 -10.94
CA ALA A 46 3.72 -8.32 -10.34
C ALA A 46 2.70 -8.64 -9.23
N ILE A 47 2.04 -9.80 -9.29
CA ILE A 47 1.14 -10.33 -8.25
C ILE A 47 1.92 -11.03 -7.14
N ARG A 48 2.95 -11.80 -7.50
CA ARG A 48 3.81 -12.53 -6.56
C ARG A 48 4.56 -11.59 -5.62
N SER A 49 5.07 -10.47 -6.13
CA SER A 49 5.89 -9.54 -5.35
C SER A 49 5.15 -8.95 -4.12
N PRO A 50 3.91 -8.43 -4.24
CA PRO A 50 3.11 -8.01 -3.08
C PRO A 50 2.87 -9.10 -2.04
N ILE A 51 2.67 -10.37 -2.44
CA ILE A 51 2.47 -11.48 -1.49
C ILE A 51 3.74 -11.72 -0.66
N LEU A 52 4.91 -11.68 -1.31
CA LEU A 52 6.21 -11.78 -0.64
C LEU A 52 6.45 -10.60 0.31
N GLN A 53 6.11 -9.38 -0.10
CA GLN A 53 6.23 -8.20 0.76
C GLN A 53 5.32 -8.30 1.99
N TRP A 54 4.05 -8.68 1.79
CA TRP A 54 3.09 -8.85 2.87
C TRP A 54 3.56 -9.89 3.91
N THR A 55 4.13 -11.01 3.46
CA THR A 55 4.65 -12.05 4.37
C THR A 55 5.90 -11.61 5.13
N GLN A 56 6.80 -10.83 4.50
CA GLN A 56 7.94 -10.23 5.19
C GLN A 56 7.49 -9.23 6.26
N GLU A 57 6.54 -8.36 5.93
CA GLU A 57 5.96 -7.39 6.86
C GLU A 57 5.26 -8.11 8.03
N LYS A 58 4.50 -9.17 7.75
CA LYS A 58 3.91 -10.02 8.79
C LYS A 58 4.97 -10.54 9.76
N ASN A 59 6.08 -11.07 9.25
CA ASN A 59 7.17 -11.58 10.08
C ASN A 59 7.81 -10.49 10.95
N HIS A 60 7.94 -9.28 10.40
CA HIS A 60 8.43 -8.13 11.14
C HIS A 60 7.49 -7.79 12.30
N ARG A 61 6.19 -7.66 12.03
CA ARG A 61 5.18 -7.35 13.04
C ARG A 61 5.07 -8.42 14.12
N ILE A 62 5.19 -9.71 13.79
CA ILE A 62 5.27 -10.79 14.80
C ILE A 62 6.50 -10.59 15.71
N THR A 63 7.63 -10.17 15.14
CA THR A 63 8.85 -9.91 15.91
C THR A 63 8.67 -8.71 16.84
N ASP A 64 7.89 -7.73 16.42
CA ASP A 64 7.54 -6.55 17.22
C ASP A 64 6.43 -6.82 18.26
N GLY A 65 5.97 -8.08 18.39
CA GLY A 65 4.97 -8.49 19.37
C GLY A 65 3.52 -8.29 18.93
N TYR A 66 3.27 -8.06 17.64
CA TYR A 66 1.91 -7.97 17.11
C TYR A 66 1.23 -9.35 17.09
N ASP A 67 0.00 -9.40 17.59
CA ASP A 67 -0.83 -10.60 17.64
C ASP A 67 -1.83 -10.67 16.47
N PHE A 68 -1.68 -11.70 15.65
CA PHE A 68 -2.54 -12.04 14.52
C PHE A 68 -3.59 -13.11 14.86
N GLU A 69 -3.57 -13.69 16.06
CA GLU A 69 -4.64 -14.58 16.51
C GLU A 69 -5.91 -13.76 16.80
N PRO A 70 -7.09 -14.25 16.41
CA PRO A 70 -8.34 -13.64 16.84
C PRO A 70 -8.42 -13.78 18.37
N LYS A 71 -8.57 -12.65 19.08
CA LYS A 71 -8.82 -12.66 20.52
C LYS A 71 -10.08 -13.48 20.79
N TYR A 72 -9.91 -14.70 21.29
CA TYR A 72 -11.01 -15.49 21.81
C TYR A 72 -11.51 -14.77 23.07
N HIS A 73 -12.66 -14.10 22.98
CA HIS A 73 -13.41 -13.75 24.19
C HIS A 73 -14.12 -15.03 24.64
N PRO A 74 -13.71 -15.69 25.73
CA PRO A 74 -14.51 -16.77 26.28
C PRO A 74 -15.87 -16.19 26.67
N GLN A 75 -16.95 -16.71 26.08
CA GLN A 75 -18.28 -16.42 26.60
C GLN A 75 -18.37 -17.02 28.01
N PRO A 76 -18.81 -16.26 29.02
CA PRO A 76 -19.00 -16.81 30.36
C PRO A 76 -20.09 -17.90 30.32
N PRO A 77 -19.95 -18.99 31.10
CA PRO A 77 -20.92 -20.07 31.14
C PRO A 77 -22.17 -19.64 31.92
N GLY A 78 -23.34 -19.81 31.30
CA GLY A 78 -24.66 -19.58 31.90
C GLY A 78 -25.28 -18.27 31.39
N THR A 79 -26.39 -18.29 30.65
CA THR A 79 -27.71 -18.62 31.19
C THR A 79 -28.67 -18.92 30.03
N LEU A 80 -29.44 -20.02 30.13
CA LEU A 80 -30.62 -20.29 29.32
C LEU A 80 -31.72 -19.28 29.66
N HIS A 81 -32.33 -18.59 28.69
CA HIS A 81 -33.78 -18.42 28.59
C HIS A 81 -34.19 -17.72 27.27
N ALA A 82 -35.40 -18.08 26.83
CA ALA A 82 -35.95 -17.87 25.50
C ALA A 82 -36.60 -16.48 25.27
N SER A 83 -36.75 -16.18 23.98
CA SER A 83 -37.63 -15.24 23.25
C SER A 83 -38.45 -14.19 24.02
N ASN A 84 -38.32 -12.91 23.62
CA ASN A 84 -39.37 -12.12 22.92
C ASN A 84 -39.02 -10.62 22.78
N ASN A 85 -39.50 -10.01 21.69
CA ASN A 85 -39.43 -8.59 21.33
C ASN A 85 -40.14 -7.66 22.36
N SER A 86 -39.55 -6.49 22.66
CA SER A 86 -39.99 -5.14 22.18
C SER A 86 -39.31 -3.99 22.94
N GLU A 87 -38.80 -3.01 22.17
CA GLU A 87 -38.77 -1.54 22.38
C GLU A 87 -38.26 -0.86 23.68
N GLY A 88 -37.43 0.18 23.45
CA GLY A 88 -37.11 1.30 24.36
C GLY A 88 -35.62 1.37 24.75
N ALA A 89 -34.76 2.06 23.99
CA ALA A 89 -34.32 3.47 24.23
C ALA A 89 -33.53 3.61 25.56
N ASP A 90 -32.27 4.07 25.66
CA ASP A 90 -31.52 5.07 24.90
C ASP A 90 -29.99 4.99 25.21
N THR A 91 -29.19 5.56 24.29
CA THR A 91 -27.84 6.18 24.47
C THR A 91 -26.65 5.27 24.88
N GLU A 92 -25.50 5.20 24.22
CA GLU A 92 -24.79 6.13 23.32
C GLU A 92 -24.08 5.36 22.18
N ALA A 93 -24.38 5.71 20.94
CA ALA A 93 -23.69 5.21 19.77
C ALA A 93 -22.39 6.02 19.55
N VAL A 94 -21.24 5.40 19.82
CA VAL A 94 -19.94 5.93 19.38
C VAL A 94 -19.79 5.59 17.90
N ASN A 95 -20.16 6.56 17.06
CA ASN A 95 -19.99 6.55 15.62
C ASN A 95 -18.49 6.52 15.26
N VAL A 96 -17.94 5.35 14.97
CA VAL A 96 -16.68 5.23 14.22
C VAL A 96 -17.05 4.85 12.80
N SER A 97 -17.33 5.87 12.01
CA SER A 97 -17.59 5.77 10.58
C SER A 97 -16.40 5.10 9.91
N SER A 98 -16.59 3.84 9.54
CA SER A 98 -15.93 3.22 8.39
C SER A 98 -16.64 3.74 7.16
N ALA A 99 -16.21 4.88 6.64
CA ALA A 99 -16.59 5.32 5.32
C ALA A 99 -15.59 4.73 4.32
N GLU A 100 -16.05 3.69 3.62
CA GLU A 100 -15.70 3.52 2.23
C GLU A 100 -16.21 4.78 1.47
N GLU A 101 -15.31 5.50 0.82
CA GLU A 101 -15.58 6.41 -0.30
C GLU A 101 -14.59 5.96 -1.38
N ASN A 102 -14.95 5.24 -2.45
CA ASN A 102 -15.82 5.65 -3.56
C ASN A 102 -16.41 7.05 -3.42
N GLY A 103 -15.53 8.04 -3.49
CA GLY A 103 -15.87 9.43 -3.73
C GLY A 103 -15.12 9.88 -4.97
N ASP A 104 -15.88 10.26 -5.99
CA ASP A 104 -15.44 11.12 -7.09
C ASP A 104 -15.02 12.47 -6.47
N GLN A 105 -13.80 12.51 -5.92
CA GLN A 105 -13.24 13.73 -5.34
C GLN A 105 -12.52 14.49 -6.45
N PRO A 106 -12.72 15.82 -6.55
CA PRO A 106 -12.07 16.63 -7.58
C PRO A 106 -10.56 16.56 -7.35
N VAL A 107 -9.88 15.82 -8.22
CA VAL A 107 -8.43 15.65 -8.20
C VAL A 107 -7.83 17.04 -8.35
N GLU A 108 -7.19 17.64 -7.34
CA GLU A 108 -6.62 18.99 -7.53
C GLU A 108 -5.54 18.96 -8.64
N HIS A 109 -5.85 19.63 -9.75
CA HIS A 109 -5.27 19.46 -11.08
C HIS A 109 -4.04 20.35 -11.37
N ASP A 110 -3.35 20.87 -10.34
CA ASP A 110 -2.17 21.74 -10.51
C ASP A 110 -0.94 21.15 -9.81
N VAL A 111 0.16 20.99 -10.55
CA VAL A 111 1.44 20.46 -10.05
C VAL A 111 1.95 21.26 -8.84
N ASN A 112 1.68 22.56 -8.83
CA ASN A 112 2.06 23.45 -7.74
C ASN A 112 1.28 23.15 -6.46
N LYS A 113 0.09 22.55 -6.57
CA LYS A 113 -0.79 22.17 -5.47
C LYS A 113 -0.65 20.74 -4.98
N MET A 114 0.30 19.93 -5.50
CA MET A 114 0.55 18.59 -4.97
C MET A 114 0.82 18.67 -3.44
N SER A 115 -0.19 18.31 -2.66
CA SER A 115 -0.22 18.34 -1.21
C SER A 115 -0.33 16.92 -0.64
N ASP A 116 -0.82 15.98 -1.45
CA ASP A 116 -0.97 14.58 -1.07
C ASP A 116 0.34 13.79 -1.17
N LYS A 117 0.67 13.11 -0.08
CA LYS A 117 1.79 12.18 0.03
C LYS A 117 1.61 10.96 -0.88
N ARG A 118 0.38 10.53 -1.18
CA ARG A 118 0.16 9.36 -2.06
C ARG A 118 0.58 9.66 -3.49
N SER A 119 0.15 10.79 -4.05
CA SER A 119 0.54 11.21 -5.39
C SER A 119 2.06 11.39 -5.53
N ALA A 120 2.71 12.00 -4.53
CA ALA A 120 4.17 12.14 -4.52
C ALA A 120 4.91 10.80 -4.48
N LYS A 121 4.38 9.80 -3.76
CA LYS A 121 4.92 8.43 -3.77
C LYS A 121 4.87 7.82 -5.15
N ILE A 122 3.74 7.91 -5.84
CA ILE A 122 3.54 7.35 -7.19
C ILE A 122 4.60 7.90 -8.17
N VAL A 123 4.80 9.22 -8.17
CA VAL A 123 5.83 9.88 -8.99
C VAL A 123 7.23 9.32 -8.69
N LEU A 124 7.57 9.16 -7.42
CA LEU A 124 8.87 8.63 -7.01
C LEU A 124 9.05 7.14 -7.35
N LEU A 125 7.98 6.34 -7.28
CA LEU A 125 8.03 4.94 -7.72
C LEU A 125 8.38 4.84 -9.20
N VAL A 126 7.77 5.68 -10.02
CA VAL A 126 8.06 5.73 -11.46
C VAL A 126 9.47 6.26 -11.73
N ALA A 127 9.91 7.30 -11.03
CA ALA A 127 11.28 7.84 -11.17
C ALA A 127 12.36 6.77 -10.94
N PHE A 128 12.18 5.97 -9.89
CA PHE A 128 13.14 4.95 -9.47
C PHE A 128 12.88 3.56 -10.05
N ASN A 129 11.84 3.40 -10.89
CA ASN A 129 11.35 2.10 -11.34
C ASN A 129 11.20 1.09 -10.18
N ALA A 130 10.60 1.56 -9.08
CA ALA A 130 10.45 0.79 -7.84
C ALA A 130 9.00 0.35 -7.64
N ASN A 131 8.81 -0.87 -7.16
CA ASN A 131 7.47 -1.43 -6.92
C ASN A 131 6.85 -0.98 -5.58
N CYS A 132 7.67 -0.50 -4.65
CA CYS A 132 7.21 -0.08 -3.32
C CYS A 132 8.06 1.07 -2.79
N TYR A 133 7.40 2.02 -2.14
CA TYR A 133 8.03 3.26 -1.67
C TYR A 133 8.91 2.98 -0.46
N ASP A 134 8.58 1.95 0.30
CA ASP A 134 9.34 1.53 1.48
C ASP A 134 10.75 1.06 1.11
N ASN A 135 10.93 0.56 -0.11
CA ASN A 135 12.23 0.14 -0.65
C ASN A 135 13.15 1.33 -1.01
N LEU A 136 12.61 2.55 -1.12
CA LEU A 136 13.43 3.75 -1.37
C LEU A 136 14.15 4.17 -0.08
N SER A 137 15.47 4.08 -0.07
CA SER A 137 16.29 4.50 1.06
C SER A 137 16.54 6.01 1.03
N VAL A 138 16.30 6.69 2.16
CA VAL A 138 16.58 8.13 2.30
C VAL A 138 18.01 8.47 1.87
N LYS A 139 19.01 7.74 2.39
CA LYS A 139 20.42 8.06 2.15
C LYS A 139 20.92 7.68 0.76
N LYS A 140 20.38 6.61 0.16
CA LYS A 140 20.87 6.07 -1.12
C LYS A 140 20.08 6.52 -2.34
N SER A 141 18.80 6.85 -2.19
CA SER A 141 17.94 7.26 -3.31
C SER A 141 17.45 8.69 -3.16
N LEU A 142 16.71 9.01 -2.08
CA LEU A 142 16.01 10.31 -1.97
C LEU A 142 16.97 11.49 -1.79
N VAL A 143 17.98 11.38 -0.93
CA VAL A 143 18.94 12.47 -0.68
C VAL A 143 19.82 12.77 -1.90
N PRO A 144 20.41 11.76 -2.58
CA PRO A 144 21.14 12.00 -3.83
C PRO A 144 20.26 12.66 -4.91
N LEU A 145 19.03 12.20 -5.08
CA LEU A 145 18.11 12.76 -6.05
C LEU A 145 17.72 14.20 -5.69
N ALA A 146 17.39 14.46 -4.43
CA ALA A 146 17.10 15.81 -3.97
C ALA A 146 18.27 16.77 -4.20
N LYS A 147 19.52 16.31 -4.00
CA LYS A 147 20.71 17.10 -4.28
C LYS A 147 20.84 17.42 -5.78
N HIS A 148 20.58 16.43 -6.63
CA HIS A 148 20.59 16.62 -8.09
C HIS A 148 19.55 17.64 -8.54
N LEU A 149 18.33 17.55 -7.98
CA LEU A 149 17.22 18.46 -8.26
C LEU A 149 17.29 19.79 -7.49
N SER A 150 18.37 20.04 -6.73
CA SER A 150 18.53 21.24 -5.88
C SER A 150 17.41 21.49 -4.85
N VAL A 151 16.79 20.42 -4.36
CA VAL A 151 15.72 20.46 -3.35
C VAL A 151 16.29 20.43 -1.92
N LYS A 152 15.83 21.36 -1.08
CA LYS A 152 16.19 21.38 0.35
C LYS A 152 15.43 20.28 1.12
N THR A 153 16.18 19.31 1.64
CA THR A 153 15.60 18.16 2.37
C THR A 153 16.08 18.03 3.82
N ARG A 154 16.90 18.97 4.31
CA ARG A 154 17.45 18.93 5.67
C ARG A 154 16.32 18.99 6.71
N GLY A 155 16.28 18.01 7.60
CA GLY A 155 15.30 17.93 8.69
C GLY A 155 13.94 17.34 8.28
N LEU A 156 13.75 16.98 7.01
CA LEU A 156 12.51 16.33 6.55
C LEU A 156 12.58 14.82 6.76
N GLY A 157 11.46 14.22 7.17
CA GLY A 157 11.28 12.77 7.21
C GLY A 157 11.17 12.17 5.81
N LYS A 158 11.34 10.85 5.69
CA LYS A 158 11.28 10.12 4.40
C LYS A 158 10.07 10.52 3.55
N TYR A 159 8.89 10.53 4.18
CA TYR A 159 7.62 10.83 3.51
C TYR A 159 7.44 12.32 3.22
N ASP A 160 8.02 13.19 4.04
CA ASP A 160 7.89 14.64 3.85
C ASP A 160 8.84 15.15 2.75
N MET A 161 9.95 14.43 2.52
CA MET A 161 10.82 14.64 1.35
C MET A 161 10.13 14.28 0.03
N ALA A 162 9.08 13.45 0.04
CA ALA A 162 8.47 12.93 -1.18
C ALA A 162 7.87 14.05 -2.04
N ILE A 163 7.09 14.93 -1.41
CA ILE A 163 6.35 16.02 -2.07
C ILE A 163 7.28 16.99 -2.81
N PRO A 164 8.29 17.61 -2.15
CA PRO A 164 9.13 18.59 -2.83
C PRO A 164 9.99 17.96 -3.94
N ILE A 165 10.42 16.69 -3.78
CA ILE A 165 11.18 15.97 -4.83
C ILE A 165 10.26 15.66 -6.03
N ALA A 166 9.05 15.18 -5.78
CA ALA A 166 8.10 14.84 -6.85
C ALA A 166 7.69 16.06 -7.67
N LYS A 167 7.46 17.21 -7.02
CA LYS A 167 7.18 18.49 -7.72
C LYS A 167 8.32 18.86 -8.65
N GLU A 168 9.56 18.77 -8.17
CA GLU A 168 10.72 19.17 -8.95
C GLU A 168 11.01 18.20 -10.11
N LEU A 169 10.76 16.90 -9.93
CA LEU A 169 10.86 15.90 -11.01
C LEU A 169 9.92 16.20 -12.18
N ILE A 170 8.68 16.60 -11.87
CA ILE A 170 7.69 16.98 -12.88
C ILE A 170 8.09 18.30 -13.54
N LYS A 171 8.49 19.29 -12.73
CA LYS A 171 8.86 20.62 -13.20
C LYS A 171 10.08 20.61 -14.12
N GLN A 172 11.04 19.72 -13.86
CA GLN A 172 12.23 19.52 -14.70
C GLN A 172 11.99 18.48 -15.81
N GLU A 173 10.73 18.09 -16.07
CA GLU A 173 10.29 17.21 -17.16
C GLU A 173 10.93 15.80 -17.18
N TYR A 174 11.50 15.35 -16.06
CA TYR A 174 11.97 13.97 -15.91
C TYR A 174 10.82 12.95 -15.92
N ILE A 175 9.62 13.40 -15.53
CA ILE A 175 8.40 12.60 -15.55
C ILE A 175 7.31 13.39 -16.27
N THR A 176 6.77 12.81 -17.33
CA THR A 176 5.69 13.37 -18.12
C THR A 176 4.45 12.48 -18.05
N SER A 177 3.27 13.09 -18.11
CA SER A 177 1.99 12.40 -18.26
C SER A 177 1.74 12.17 -19.75
N LYS A 178 1.33 10.95 -20.12
CA LYS A 178 1.09 10.56 -21.51
C LYS A 178 -0.06 11.29 -22.22
N GLU A 179 -0.90 12.02 -21.49
CA GLU A 179 -2.05 12.71 -22.08
C GLU A 179 -2.15 14.13 -21.53
N ASN A 180 -1.92 15.09 -22.44
CA ASN A 180 -2.19 16.52 -22.32
C ASN A 180 -1.34 17.29 -21.29
N GLU A 181 -0.56 18.25 -21.81
CA GLU A 181 0.34 19.20 -21.10
C GLU A 181 -0.30 20.01 -19.94
N LYS A 182 -1.59 19.83 -19.68
CA LYS A 182 -2.35 20.53 -18.64
C LYS A 182 -2.80 19.62 -17.49
N GLN A 183 -2.67 18.28 -17.61
CA GLN A 183 -3.23 17.33 -16.64
C GLN A 183 -2.28 16.16 -16.38
N LEU A 184 -1.82 16.02 -15.14
CA LEU A 184 -1.03 14.86 -14.73
C LEU A 184 -1.94 13.67 -14.43
N ASN A 185 -2.01 12.75 -15.38
CA ASN A 185 -2.59 11.44 -15.19
C ASN A 185 -1.54 10.54 -14.49
N TYR A 186 -1.69 10.34 -13.19
CA TYR A 186 -0.80 9.49 -12.40
C TYR A 186 -0.84 8.01 -12.81
N ASN A 187 -1.85 7.57 -13.56
CA ASN A 187 -1.90 6.22 -14.14
C ASN A 187 -1.11 6.12 -15.46
N GLY A 188 -0.73 7.26 -16.05
CA GLY A 188 -0.05 7.36 -17.35
C GLY A 188 1.32 8.00 -17.30
N ILE A 189 1.89 8.25 -16.11
CA ILE A 189 3.21 8.87 -15.99
C ILE A 189 4.31 7.92 -16.47
N LYS A 190 5.26 8.45 -17.24
CA LYS A 190 6.45 7.74 -17.70
C LYS A 190 7.70 8.56 -17.43
N ARG A 191 8.81 7.85 -17.24
CA ARG A 191 10.14 8.44 -17.18
C ARG A 191 10.54 8.88 -18.58
N ASN A 192 11.01 10.12 -18.71
CA ASN A 192 11.73 10.55 -19.91
C ASN A 192 13.17 10.04 -19.80
N ASP A 193 13.64 9.35 -20.85
CA ASP A 193 15.04 8.90 -21.01
C ASP A 193 15.89 9.98 -21.69
#